data_AF-A0A351TBM5-F1
#
_entry.id   AF-A0A351TBM5-F1
#
_cell.length_a   1.000
_cell.length_b   1.000
_cell.length_c   1.000
_cell.angle_alpha   90.00
_cell.angle_beta   90.00
_cell.angle_gamma   90.00
#
_symmetry.space_group_name_H-M   'P 1'
#
loop_
_entity.id
_entity.type
_entity.pdbx_description
1 polymer ?
#
loop_
_entity_poly.entity_id
_entity_poly.type
_entity_poly.pdbx_seq_one_letter_code
_entity_poly.pdbx_strand_id
1 'polypeptide(L)' 'MKVNPLLVSDENGKSTKIGSPILTDMNVELKVLENFKDDKVKVFKMKSKKRYARTQ' A
#
# COMPACT_ATOMS: atom_id res chain seq x y z
N MET A 1 -7.39 14.10 -3.04
CA MET A 1 -7.72 12.76 -3.59
C MET A 1 -8.60 12.05 -2.58
N LYS A 2 -9.68 11.39 -3.00
CA LYS A 2 -10.64 10.71 -2.09
C LYS A 2 -10.38 9.21 -2.09
N VAL A 3 -10.22 8.61 -0.92
CA VAL A 3 -9.98 7.17 -0.73
C VAL A 3 -11.00 6.60 0.24
N ASN A 4 -11.54 5.43 -0.06
CA ASN A 4 -12.53 4.76 0.77
C ASN A 4 -11.83 4.02 1.92
N PRO A 5 -12.25 4.20 3.19
CA PRO A 5 -11.65 3.53 4.33
C PRO A 5 -12.14 2.08 4.44
N LEU A 6 -11.25 1.20 4.88
CA LEU A 6 -11.56 -0.18 5.24
C LEU A 6 -12.10 -0.30 6.67
N LEU A 7 -11.61 0.56 7.56
CA LEU A 7 -11.91 0.54 8.98
C LEU A 7 -11.90 1.98 9.51
N VAL A 8 -12.91 2.31 10.32
CA VAL A 8 -12.98 3.57 11.05
C VAL A 8 -13.22 3.24 12.52
N SER A 9 -12.31 3.68 13.39
CA SER A 9 -12.42 3.57 14.84
C SER A 9 -12.42 4.94 15.46
N ASP A 10 -13.25 5.11 16.48
CA ASP A 10 -13.26 6.29 17.35
C ASP A 10 -12.12 6.19 18.39
N GLU A 11 -11.53 7.31 18.81
CA GLU A 11 -10.35 7.35 19.71
C GLU A 11 -10.59 6.65 21.06
N ASN A 12 -11.86 6.58 21.48
CA ASN A 12 -12.30 5.93 22.72
C ASN A 12 -12.77 4.47 22.54
N GLY A 13 -12.59 3.87 21.35
CA GLY A 13 -12.82 2.44 21.11
C GLY A 13 -14.26 1.93 21.24
N LYS A 14 -15.26 2.81 21.43
CA LYS A 14 -16.67 2.43 21.63
C LYS A 14 -17.41 2.09 20.33
N SER A 15 -16.99 2.61 19.19
CA SER A 15 -17.59 2.28 17.91
C SER A 15 -16.50 2.00 16.87
N THR A 16 -16.49 0.76 16.38
CA THR A 16 -15.58 0.31 15.32
C THR A 16 -16.45 -0.10 14.15
N LYS A 17 -16.34 0.62 13.04
CA LYS A 17 -17.03 0.28 11.79
C LYS A 17 -16.06 -0.52 10.93
N ILE A 18 -16.35 -1.81 10.75
CA ILE A 18 -15.59 -2.74 9.93
C ILE A 18 -16.30 -2.87 8.58
N GLY A 19 -15.60 -2.57 7.48
CA GLY A 19 -16.12 -2.80 6.14
C GLY A 19 -16.07 -4.29 5.76
N SER A 20 -17.04 -4.73 4.95
CA SER A 20 -16.98 -5.99 4.18
C SER A 20 -17.44 -5.67 2.76
N PRO A 21 -16.57 -5.38 1.77
CA PRO A 21 -15.12 -5.24 1.74
C PRO A 21 -14.59 -3.78 1.79
N ILE A 22 -15.45 -2.76 1.70
CA ILE A 22 -15.12 -1.31 1.85
C ILE A 22 -16.32 -0.55 2.44
N LEU A 23 -16.08 0.53 3.18
CA LEU A 23 -17.15 1.45 3.62
C LEU A 23 -17.40 2.49 2.51
N THR A 24 -18.56 2.45 1.87
CA THR A 24 -18.90 3.29 0.71
C THR A 24 -19.24 4.74 1.08
N ASP A 25 -19.71 4.97 2.30
CA ASP A 25 -20.31 6.25 2.69
C ASP A 25 -19.32 7.18 3.42
N MET A 26 -18.06 6.74 3.55
CA MET A 26 -17.01 7.50 4.22
C MET A 26 -15.87 7.75 3.24
N ASN A 27 -15.39 8.99 3.18
CA ASN A 27 -14.31 9.40 2.29
C ASN A 27 -13.18 10.00 3.11
N VAL A 28 -11.94 9.58 2.86
CA VAL A 28 -10.72 10.18 3.42
C VAL A 28 -10.11 11.10 2.37
N GLU A 29 -9.91 12.37 2.72
CA GLU A 29 -9.25 13.35 1.85
C GLU A 29 -7.74 13.37 2.09
N LEU A 30 -6.97 13.12 1.03
CA LEU A 30 -5.52 13.13 1.03
C LEU A 30 -4.99 14.28 0.17
N LYS A 31 -3.96 14.97 0.67
CA LYS A 31 -3.14 15.92 -0.08
C LYS A 31 -1.83 15.24 -0.50
N VAL A 32 -1.50 15.32 -1.79
CA VAL A 32 -0.20 14.85 -2.29
C VAL A 32 0.86 15.83 -1.84
N LEU A 33 1.84 15.35 -1.06
CA LEU A 33 2.96 16.16 -0.61
C LEU A 33 4.04 16.17 -1.70
N GLU A 34 4.57 14.99 -2.04
CA GLU A 34 5.65 14.84 -3.02
C GLU A 34 5.58 13.49 -3.73
N ASN A 35 6.19 13.41 -4.91
CA ASN A 35 6.42 12.16 -5.64
C ASN A 35 7.92 11.87 -5.60
N PHE A 36 8.31 10.72 -5.04
CA PHE A 36 9.73 10.34 -4.96
C PHE A 36 9.95 8.92 -5.48
N LYS A 37 11.21 8.63 -5.85
CA LYS A 37 11.68 7.27 -6.08
C LYS A 37 12.38 6.82 -4.82
N ASP A 38 11.87 5.74 -4.24
CA ASP A 38 12.47 5.11 -3.06
C ASP A 38 13.79 4.42 -3.41
N ASP A 39 14.48 3.90 -2.40
CA ASP A 39 15.79 3.30 -2.53
C ASP A 39 15.85 2.20 -3.59
N LYS A 40 16.95 2.20 -4.37
CA LYS A 40 17.12 1.25 -5.47
C LYS A 40 17.29 -0.17 -4.91
N VAL A 41 16.29 -1.02 -5.16
CA VAL A 41 16.39 -2.46 -4.91
C VAL A 41 17.13 -3.14 -6.07
N LYS A 42 18.21 -3.85 -5.76
CA LYS A 42 18.99 -4.64 -6.74
C LYS A 42 18.33 -6.00 -6.95
N VAL A 43 17.83 -6.28 -8.15
CA VAL A 43 17.21 -7.57 -8.47
C VAL A 43 18.22 -8.46 -9.20
N PHE A 44 18.73 -9.47 -8.51
CA PHE A 44 19.64 -10.46 -9.07
C PHE A 44 18.91 -11.79 -9.35
N LYS A 45 18.96 -12.25 -10.59
CA LYS A 45 18.39 -13.54 -11.01
C LYS A 45 19.51 -14.45 -11.49
N MET A 46 19.66 -15.61 -10.86
CA MET A 46 20.61 -16.64 -11.27
C MET A 46 19.92 -18.00 -11.40
N LYS A 47 20.25 -18.74 -12.46
CA LYS A 47 19.85 -20.16 -12.61
C LYS A 47 21.10 -21.03 -12.66
N SER A 48 21.16 -22.03 -11.76
CA SER A 48 22.28 -22.96 -11.66
C SER A 48 22.52 -23.71 -12.97
N LYS A 49 23.80 -23.90 -13.34
CA LYS A 49 24.28 -24.68 -14.50
C LYS A 49 23.71 -24.26 -15.88
N LYS A 50 23.05 -23.11 -15.99
CA LYS A 50 22.46 -22.60 -17.24
C LYS A 50 23.15 -21.35 -17.80
N ARG A 51 24.28 -20.93 -17.20
CA ARG A 51 24.98 -19.66 -17.51
C ARG A 51 24.04 -18.44 -17.52
N TYR A 52 22.94 -18.51 -16.78
CA TYR A 52 21.96 -17.43 -16.70
C TYR A 52 22.19 -16.68 -15.38
N ALA A 53 22.72 -15.47 -15.52
CA ALA A 53 22.83 -14.47 -14.46
C ALA A 53 22.41 -13.11 -15.03
N ARG A 54 21.48 -12.42 -14.38
CA ARG A 54 21.03 -11.07 -14.76
C ARG A 54 20.87 -10.22 -13.52
N THR A 55 21.30 -8.96 -13.63
CA THR A 55 21.16 -7.94 -12.59
C THR A 55 20.35 -6.78 -13.17
N GLN A 56 19.34 -6.31 -12.44
CA GLN A 56 18.54 -5.11 -12.75
C GLN A 56 18.52 -4.18 -11.54
#